data_AF-A0A6L5HN92-F1
#
_entry.id   AF-A0A6L5HN92-F1
#
_cell.length_a   1.000
_cell.length_b   1.000
_cell.length_c   1.000
_cell.angle_alpha   90.00
_cell.angle_beta   90.00
_cell.angle_gamma   90.00
#
_symmetry.space_group_name_H-M   'P 1'
#
loop_
_entity.id
_entity.type
_entity.pdbx_description
1 polymer ?
#
loop_
_entity_poly.entity_id
_entity_poly.type
_entity_poly.pdbx_seq_one_letter_code
_entity_poly.pdbx_strand_id
1 'polypeptide(L)'
;MEDQFYLQDSRDHAYVGDGLSFWGFGGSGYVTDLAKAQVFTRDGACDHRDTDIPWPKAYVDARARVGVDCQNVTLSEALEQYPDAAVFYIQKPQCWNGNKLIWLCEDGVFTSDISKAVVVPRAHTVTWIGKLGQSGAVVWPKPYIDAHSRRLVERDDVNIREALRGTGIKLAKLKKPKMMMFNCDGCGRFISDAQRYQGDCRNCGSDNRP
;
A
#
# COMPACT_ATOMS: atom_id res chain seq x y z
N MET A 1 29.40 -5.61 -4.22
CA MET A 1 28.20 -4.75 -4.25
C MET A 1 27.61 -4.86 -2.86
N GLU A 2 27.50 -3.76 -2.12
CA GLU A 2 26.99 -3.81 -0.74
C GLU A 2 25.52 -4.21 -0.74
N ASP A 3 25.12 -5.09 0.18
CA ASP A 3 23.73 -5.50 0.32
C ASP A 3 22.90 -4.31 0.81
N GLN A 4 22.03 -3.79 -0.07
CA GLN A 4 21.15 -2.66 0.20
C GLN A 4 19.73 -3.13 0.50
N PHE A 5 19.07 -2.49 1.45
CA PHE A 5 17.73 -2.84 1.89
C PHE A 5 16.82 -1.63 2.05
N TYR A 6 15.53 -1.85 1.85
CA TYR A 6 14.46 -1.00 2.36
C TYR A 6 13.87 -1.62 3.62
N LEU A 7 13.55 -0.81 4.62
CA LEU A 7 12.84 -1.29 5.81
C LEU A 7 11.35 -0.93 5.67
N GLN A 8 10.50 -1.95 5.57
CA GLN A 8 9.05 -1.79 5.54
C GLN A 8 8.51 -1.79 6.97
N ASP A 9 7.55 -0.90 7.27
CA ASP A 9 6.69 -1.07 8.44
C ASP A 9 5.55 -2.06 8.13
N SER A 10 5.53 -3.20 8.82
CA SER A 10 4.60 -4.30 8.55
C SER A 10 3.30 -4.24 9.34
N ARG A 11 3.07 -3.19 10.13
CA ARG A 11 1.82 -3.04 10.91
C ARG A 11 0.63 -2.87 9.97
N ASP A 12 -0.53 -3.40 10.34
CA ASP A 12 -1.72 -3.40 9.47
C ASP A 12 -2.15 -1.99 9.01
N HIS A 13 -1.96 -0.98 9.86
CA HIS A 13 -2.29 0.42 9.54
C HIS A 13 -1.20 1.15 8.74
N ALA A 14 -0.02 0.54 8.53
CA ALA A 14 1.08 1.15 7.79
C ALA A 14 0.90 1.02 6.27
N TYR A 15 0.04 0.12 5.80
CA TYR A 15 -0.27 -0.01 4.37
C TYR A 15 -1.10 1.18 3.87
N VAL A 16 -0.77 1.69 2.68
CA VAL A 16 -1.55 2.73 2.00
C VAL A 16 -2.27 2.08 0.82
N GLY A 17 -3.50 1.61 1.06
CA GLY A 17 -4.14 0.65 0.17
C GLY A 17 -3.34 -0.65 0.14
N ASP A 18 -2.97 -1.12 -1.05
CA ASP A 18 -2.06 -2.25 -1.21
C ASP A 18 -0.58 -1.85 -1.21
N GLY A 19 -0.26 -0.56 -1.18
CA GLY A 19 1.12 -0.07 -1.21
C GLY A 19 1.88 -0.37 0.08
N LEU A 20 3.10 -0.88 -0.04
CA LEU A 20 4.02 -1.01 1.09
C LEU A 20 4.56 0.36 1.50
N SER A 21 4.68 0.57 2.80
CA SER A 21 5.29 1.78 3.39
C SER A 21 6.66 1.46 3.96
N PHE A 22 7.64 2.27 3.60
CA PHE A 22 9.03 2.15 4.00
C PHE A 22 9.45 3.33 4.86
N TRP A 23 10.48 3.15 5.66
CA TRP A 23 11.14 4.26 6.35
C TRP A 23 11.61 5.31 5.34
N GLY A 24 11.24 6.57 5.57
CA GLY A 24 11.65 7.70 4.76
C GLY A 24 13.07 8.15 5.07
N PHE A 25 13.76 8.67 4.07
CA PHE A 25 15.11 9.19 4.21
C PHE A 25 15.18 10.27 5.29
N GLY A 26 16.23 10.24 6.12
CA GLY A 26 16.48 11.24 7.15
C GLY A 26 15.44 11.29 8.28
N GLY A 27 14.69 10.21 8.51
CA GLY A 27 13.68 10.15 9.58
C GLY A 27 12.38 10.90 9.26
N SER A 28 12.06 11.07 7.97
CA SER A 28 10.85 11.77 7.48
C SER A 28 9.53 10.99 7.67
N GLY A 29 9.51 9.98 8.54
CA GLY A 29 8.36 9.10 8.75
C GLY A 29 8.34 7.93 7.77
N TYR A 30 7.17 7.60 7.24
CA TYR A 30 6.98 6.50 6.30
C TYR A 30 6.56 7.01 4.91
N VAL A 31 7.07 6.36 3.88
CA VAL A 31 6.85 6.71 2.47
C VAL A 31 6.54 5.48 1.65
N THR A 32 5.66 5.63 0.67
CA THR A 32 5.42 4.62 -0.38
C THR A 32 6.27 4.85 -1.63
N ASP A 33 6.79 6.08 -1.78
CA ASP A 33 7.71 6.47 -2.85
C ASP A 33 9.12 5.93 -2.60
N LEU A 34 9.55 4.98 -3.42
CA LEU A 34 10.87 4.35 -3.31
C LEU A 34 12.03 5.34 -3.51
N ALA A 35 11.80 6.47 -4.18
CA ALA A 35 12.82 7.52 -4.33
C ALA A 35 13.03 8.33 -3.04
N LYS A 36 12.05 8.32 -2.13
CA LYS A 36 12.11 8.99 -0.83
C LYS A 36 12.43 8.02 0.31
N ALA A 37 12.48 6.73 0.05
CA ALA A 37 12.74 5.70 1.05
C ALA A 37 14.23 5.71 1.45
N GLN A 38 14.48 5.52 2.75
CA GLN A 38 15.81 5.30 3.28
C GLN A 38 16.36 3.97 2.77
N VAL A 39 17.56 4.01 2.21
CA VAL A 39 18.32 2.80 1.87
C VAL A 39 19.26 2.48 3.03
N PHE A 40 19.15 1.26 3.54
CA PHE A 40 19.96 0.75 4.64
C PHE A 40 21.02 -0.20 4.11
N THR A 41 22.18 -0.20 4.77
CA THR A 41 23.15 -1.29 4.65
C THR A 41 22.63 -2.52 5.38
N ARG A 42 23.29 -3.67 5.18
CA ARG A 42 22.94 -4.92 5.88
C ARG A 42 22.89 -4.78 7.40
N ASP A 43 23.85 -4.07 8.00
CA ASP A 43 23.92 -3.92 9.45
C ASP A 43 22.75 -3.08 9.97
N GLY A 44 22.46 -1.94 9.32
CA GLY A 44 21.29 -1.12 9.63
C GLY A 44 19.97 -1.83 9.36
N ALA A 45 19.95 -2.78 8.43
CA ALA A 45 18.80 -3.62 8.13
C ALA A 45 18.62 -4.80 9.10
N CYS A 46 19.55 -5.03 10.02
CA CYS A 46 19.43 -6.02 11.10
C CYS A 46 19.13 -5.40 12.47
N ASP A 47 19.40 -4.11 12.64
CA ASP A 47 19.11 -3.32 13.86
C ASP A 47 17.76 -2.59 13.73
N HIS A 48 16.67 -3.37 13.65
CA HIS A 48 15.32 -2.86 13.40
C HIS A 48 14.29 -3.39 14.39
N ARG A 49 13.10 -2.77 14.43
CA ARG A 49 12.01 -3.22 15.32
C ARG A 49 11.41 -4.53 14.82
N ASP A 50 10.67 -5.22 15.67
CA ASP A 50 9.98 -6.47 15.32
C ASP A 50 8.90 -6.32 14.24
N THR A 51 8.40 -5.11 14.04
CA THR A 51 7.47 -4.76 12.96
C THR A 51 8.15 -4.31 11.68
N ASP A 52 9.46 -4.12 11.69
CA ASP A 52 10.20 -3.72 10.50
C ASP A 52 10.62 -4.97 9.71
N ILE A 53 10.42 -4.96 8.40
CA ILE A 53 10.83 -6.05 7.50
C ILE A 53 11.90 -5.51 6.55
N PRO A 54 13.14 -6.02 6.61
CA PRO A 54 14.16 -5.71 5.63
C PRO A 54 13.87 -6.41 4.31
N TRP A 55 13.78 -5.62 3.24
CA TRP A 55 13.62 -6.09 1.88
C TRP A 55 14.86 -5.77 1.07
N PRO A 56 15.49 -6.74 0.38
CA PRO A 56 16.58 -6.45 -0.53
C PRO A 56 16.12 -5.44 -1.58
N LYS A 57 16.86 -4.34 -1.71
CA LYS A 57 16.52 -3.23 -2.60
C LYS A 57 16.32 -3.69 -4.04
N ALA A 58 17.22 -4.53 -4.55
CA ALA A 58 17.12 -5.08 -5.90
C ALA A 58 15.84 -5.92 -6.11
N TYR A 59 15.40 -6.67 -5.09
CA TYR A 59 14.16 -7.46 -5.15
C TYR A 59 12.94 -6.55 -5.28
N VAL A 60 12.87 -5.50 -4.47
CA VAL A 60 11.78 -4.51 -4.46
C VAL A 60 11.78 -3.71 -5.77
N ASP A 61 12.94 -3.22 -6.20
CA ASP A 61 13.06 -2.41 -7.42
C ASP A 61 12.57 -3.17 -8.66
N ALA A 62 12.91 -4.47 -8.77
CA ALA A 62 12.47 -5.30 -9.87
C ALA A 62 10.96 -5.53 -9.94
N ARG A 63 10.24 -5.25 -8.85
CA ARG A 63 8.79 -5.44 -8.69
C ARG A 63 8.04 -4.11 -8.54
N ALA A 64 8.75 -2.99 -8.64
CA ALA A 64 8.14 -1.68 -8.49
C ALA A 64 7.18 -1.39 -9.66
N ARG A 65 6.01 -0.86 -9.32
CA ARG A 65 5.04 -0.28 -10.23
C ARG A 65 5.24 1.23 -10.31
N VAL A 66 4.65 1.84 -11.32
CA VAL A 66 4.58 3.29 -11.42
C VAL A 66 3.17 3.72 -11.04
N GLY A 67 3.03 4.47 -9.96
CA GLY A 67 1.73 4.97 -9.48
C GLY A 67 1.71 6.49 -9.42
N VAL A 68 0.50 7.04 -9.24
CA VAL A 68 0.28 8.49 -9.14
C VAL A 68 -0.53 8.75 -7.89
N ASP A 69 0.03 9.55 -6.99
CA ASP A 69 -0.59 9.90 -5.73
C ASP A 69 -1.63 11.00 -5.93
N CYS A 70 -2.90 10.73 -5.61
CA CYS A 70 -3.98 11.68 -5.75
C CYS A 70 -3.81 12.93 -4.87
N GLN A 71 -2.97 12.87 -3.84
CA GLN A 71 -2.69 14.01 -2.96
C GLN A 71 -1.69 15.01 -3.57
N ASN A 72 -0.99 14.62 -4.64
CA ASN A 72 0.06 15.43 -5.28
C ASN A 72 -0.35 15.96 -6.65
N VAL A 73 -1.61 15.79 -7.06
CA VAL A 73 -2.08 16.17 -8.40
C VAL A 73 -3.42 16.88 -8.34
N THR A 74 -3.56 17.93 -9.14
CA THR A 74 -4.82 18.68 -9.30
C THR A 74 -5.13 18.84 -10.78
N LEU A 75 -6.39 18.60 -11.16
CA LEU A 75 -6.77 18.64 -12.58
C LEU A 75 -6.68 20.05 -13.16
N SER A 76 -7.03 21.09 -12.41
CA SER A 76 -6.91 22.49 -12.86
C SER A 76 -5.46 22.85 -13.17
N GLU A 77 -4.53 22.54 -12.25
CA GLU A 77 -3.10 22.77 -12.43
C GLU A 77 -2.57 22.02 -13.65
N ALA A 78 -3.00 20.77 -13.86
CA ALA A 78 -2.60 19.98 -15.02
C ALA A 78 -3.01 20.64 -16.34
N LEU A 79 -4.25 21.14 -16.42
CA LEU A 79 -4.79 21.77 -17.63
C LEU A 79 -4.21 23.17 -17.86
N GLU A 80 -3.90 23.91 -16.80
CA GLU A 80 -3.22 25.21 -16.87
C GLU A 80 -1.77 25.09 -17.33
N GLN A 81 -1.03 24.09 -16.84
CA GLN A 81 0.36 23.87 -17.23
C GLN A 81 0.49 23.25 -18.62
N TYR A 82 -0.47 22.43 -19.04
CA TYR A 82 -0.43 21.71 -20.31
C TYR A 82 -1.72 21.89 -21.14
N PRO A 83 -2.09 23.12 -21.50
CA PRO A 83 -3.35 23.42 -22.20
C PRO A 83 -3.41 22.76 -23.59
N ASP A 84 -2.25 22.58 -24.23
CA ASP A 84 -2.09 22.04 -25.58
C ASP A 84 -1.57 20.59 -25.59
N ALA A 85 -1.73 19.86 -24.47
CA ALA A 85 -1.34 18.45 -24.42
C ALA A 85 -1.98 17.66 -25.59
N ALA A 86 -1.12 16.94 -26.31
CA ALA A 86 -1.54 16.13 -27.48
C ALA A 86 -2.08 14.76 -27.07
N VAL A 87 -1.67 14.26 -25.90
CA VAL A 87 -1.97 12.92 -25.40
C VAL A 87 -2.31 12.94 -23.91
N PHE A 88 -3.20 12.03 -23.52
CA PHE A 88 -3.79 11.99 -22.19
C PHE A 88 -3.90 10.56 -21.66
N TYR A 89 -3.89 10.44 -20.34
CA TYR A 89 -4.38 9.23 -19.65
C TYR A 89 -5.84 9.40 -19.25
N ILE A 90 -6.54 8.28 -19.06
CA ILE A 90 -7.93 8.26 -18.60
C ILE A 90 -7.99 7.62 -17.21
N GLN A 91 -8.47 8.37 -16.24
CA GLN A 91 -8.65 7.94 -14.85
C GLN A 91 -10.11 7.56 -14.59
N LYS A 92 -10.30 6.48 -13.83
CA LYS A 92 -11.59 6.09 -13.27
C LYS A 92 -11.97 7.04 -12.12
N PRO A 93 -13.03 7.85 -12.25
CA PRO A 93 -13.44 8.79 -11.21
C PRO A 93 -13.77 8.06 -9.91
N GLN A 94 -13.52 8.73 -8.78
CA GLN A 94 -13.93 8.28 -7.45
C GLN A 94 -13.46 6.85 -7.07
N CYS A 95 -12.33 6.42 -7.62
CA CYS A 95 -11.77 5.10 -7.37
C CYS A 95 -10.27 5.22 -7.10
N TRP A 96 -9.82 4.60 -6.00
CA TRP A 96 -8.44 4.66 -5.54
C TRP A 96 -7.98 3.32 -4.97
N ASN A 97 -6.69 3.04 -5.09
CA ASN A 97 -6.00 2.03 -4.30
C ASN A 97 -5.12 2.75 -3.28
N GLY A 98 -5.59 2.89 -2.04
CA GLY A 98 -4.97 3.78 -1.07
C GLY A 98 -5.04 5.21 -1.58
N ASN A 99 -3.90 5.85 -1.79
CA ASN A 99 -3.81 7.18 -2.41
C ASN A 99 -3.51 7.15 -3.91
N LYS A 100 -3.45 5.97 -4.55
CA LYS A 100 -3.14 5.87 -5.98
C LYS A 100 -4.40 6.08 -6.83
N LEU A 101 -4.28 6.91 -7.86
CA LEU A 101 -5.27 7.00 -8.93
C LEU A 101 -5.34 5.70 -9.73
N ILE A 102 -6.53 5.41 -10.27
CA ILE A 102 -6.83 4.21 -11.04
C ILE A 102 -7.04 4.57 -12.51
N TRP A 103 -6.34 3.90 -13.41
CA TRP A 103 -6.19 4.22 -14.82
C TRP A 103 -6.84 3.17 -15.71
N LEU A 104 -7.39 3.61 -16.83
CA LEU A 104 -7.92 2.74 -17.86
C LEU A 104 -6.79 2.10 -18.67
N CYS A 105 -6.90 0.81 -18.94
CA CYS A 105 -6.05 0.04 -19.86
C CYS A 105 -6.71 -0.07 -21.25
N GLU A 106 -5.94 -0.46 -22.26
CA GLU A 106 -6.42 -0.57 -23.64
C GLU A 106 -7.53 -1.62 -23.81
N ASP A 107 -7.48 -2.70 -23.02
CA ASP A 107 -8.47 -3.78 -22.96
C ASP A 107 -9.74 -3.43 -22.17
N GLY A 108 -9.83 -2.21 -21.63
CA GLY A 108 -10.96 -1.75 -20.82
C GLY A 108 -10.88 -2.12 -19.34
N VAL A 109 -9.81 -2.81 -18.90
CA VAL A 109 -9.54 -3.08 -17.49
C VAL A 109 -8.98 -1.83 -16.81
N PHE A 110 -9.00 -1.81 -15.48
CA PHE A 110 -8.47 -0.70 -14.68
C PHE A 110 -7.28 -1.13 -13.83
N THR A 111 -6.32 -0.23 -13.61
CA THR A 111 -5.07 -0.52 -12.90
C THR A 111 -4.56 0.68 -12.09
N SER A 112 -3.82 0.42 -11.00
CA SER A 112 -3.04 1.44 -10.27
C SER A 112 -1.67 1.72 -10.90
N ASP A 113 -1.26 0.91 -11.87
CA ASP A 113 0.05 0.98 -12.54
C ASP A 113 -0.05 1.78 -13.85
N ILE A 114 0.35 3.06 -13.82
CA ILE A 114 0.23 3.96 -14.97
C ILE A 114 1.02 3.46 -16.19
N SER A 115 2.05 2.63 -15.99
CA SER A 115 2.82 2.05 -17.10
C SER A 115 1.98 1.14 -18.01
N LYS A 116 0.83 0.67 -17.54
CA LYS A 116 -0.14 -0.17 -18.27
C LYS A 116 -1.34 0.61 -18.78
N ALA A 117 -1.44 1.90 -18.45
CA ALA A 117 -2.56 2.73 -18.83
C ALA A 117 -2.56 3.04 -20.33
N VAL A 118 -3.75 3.13 -20.92
CA VAL A 118 -3.90 3.56 -22.31
C VAL A 118 -3.57 5.05 -22.44
N VAL A 119 -2.76 5.36 -23.45
CA VAL A 119 -2.45 6.74 -23.84
C VAL A 119 -3.33 7.12 -25.03
N VAL A 120 -4.14 8.16 -24.85
CA VAL A 120 -5.17 8.55 -25.81
C VAL A 120 -4.82 9.90 -26.42
N PRO A 121 -4.76 10.01 -27.77
CA PRO A 121 -4.65 11.29 -28.44
C PRO A 121 -5.84 12.20 -28.10
N ARG A 122 -5.61 13.51 -27.99
CA ARG A 122 -6.63 14.51 -27.63
C ARG A 122 -7.94 14.32 -28.40
N ALA A 123 -7.84 14.14 -29.72
CA ALA A 123 -8.97 13.98 -30.62
C ALA A 123 -9.83 12.74 -30.31
N HIS A 124 -9.28 11.72 -29.66
CA HIS A 124 -9.96 10.46 -29.37
C HIS A 124 -10.50 10.40 -27.93
N THR A 125 -10.19 11.37 -27.07
CA THR A 125 -10.61 11.37 -25.66
C THR A 125 -12.13 11.25 -25.51
N VAL A 126 -12.91 11.99 -26.32
CA VAL A 126 -14.39 11.93 -26.33
C VAL A 126 -14.91 10.54 -26.66
N THR A 127 -14.33 9.86 -27.65
CA THR A 127 -14.71 8.49 -28.02
C THR A 127 -14.47 7.52 -26.87
N TRP A 128 -13.33 7.65 -26.18
CA TRP A 128 -13.02 6.81 -25.04
C TRP A 128 -13.92 7.08 -23.83
N ILE A 129 -14.21 8.35 -23.52
CA ILE A 129 -15.18 8.72 -22.48
C ILE A 129 -16.55 8.11 -22.80
N GLY A 130 -17.00 8.20 -24.06
CA GLY A 130 -18.27 7.63 -24.50
C GLY A 130 -18.38 6.12 -24.28
N LYS A 131 -17.29 5.36 -24.48
CA LYS A 131 -17.25 3.90 -24.22
C LYS A 131 -17.45 3.54 -22.75
N LEU A 132 -17.09 4.43 -21.82
CA LEU A 132 -17.21 4.19 -20.38
C LEU A 132 -18.61 4.48 -19.84
N GLY A 133 -19.46 5.16 -20.63
CA GLY A 133 -20.85 5.45 -20.30
C GLY A 133 -21.00 6.13 -18.94
N GLN A 134 -21.88 5.59 -18.09
CA GLN A 134 -22.15 6.14 -16.76
C GLN A 134 -21.00 5.99 -15.76
N SER A 135 -19.97 5.20 -16.07
CA SER A 135 -18.79 5.07 -15.19
C SER A 135 -18.02 6.38 -15.05
N GLY A 136 -18.20 7.30 -16.01
CA GLY A 136 -17.47 8.57 -16.07
C GLY A 136 -15.98 8.38 -16.37
N ALA A 137 -15.30 9.50 -16.61
CA ALA A 137 -13.88 9.54 -16.89
C ALA A 137 -13.31 10.91 -16.54
N VAL A 138 -12.08 10.93 -16.01
CA VAL A 138 -11.27 12.15 -15.90
C VAL A 138 -10.07 12.00 -16.81
N VAL A 139 -9.83 13.01 -17.65
CA VAL A 139 -8.78 12.98 -18.66
C VAL A 139 -7.63 13.86 -18.21
N TRP A 140 -6.44 13.27 -18.10
CA TRP A 140 -5.26 13.92 -17.53
C TRP A 140 -4.16 14.09 -18.57
N PRO A 141 -3.57 15.31 -18.74
CA PRO A 141 -2.42 15.51 -19.60
C PRO A 141 -1.30 14.52 -19.25
N LYS A 142 -0.87 13.72 -20.24
CA LYS A 142 0.20 12.74 -20.03
C LYS A 142 1.48 13.34 -19.42
N PRO A 143 2.03 14.46 -19.93
CA PRO A 143 3.29 15.01 -19.38
C PRO A 143 3.15 15.45 -17.92
N TYR A 144 1.99 15.97 -17.51
CA TYR A 144 1.74 16.31 -16.11
C TYR A 144 1.77 15.06 -15.23
N ILE A 145 1.06 14.01 -15.62
CA ILE A 145 1.00 12.76 -14.85
C ILE A 145 2.35 12.06 -14.79
N ASP A 146 3.09 12.01 -15.89
CA ASP A 146 4.43 11.42 -15.91
C ASP A 146 5.36 12.11 -14.91
N ALA A 147 5.30 13.46 -14.83
CA ALA A 147 6.11 14.26 -13.90
C ALA A 147 5.74 14.07 -12.43
N HIS A 148 4.50 13.66 -12.13
CA HIS A 148 4.01 13.40 -10.76
C HIS A 148 3.92 11.91 -10.43
N SER A 149 4.42 11.06 -11.33
CA SER A 149 4.47 9.63 -11.13
C SER A 149 5.61 9.24 -10.19
N ARG A 150 5.43 8.14 -9.46
CA ARG A 150 6.43 7.62 -8.52
C ARG A 150 6.53 6.10 -8.59
N ARG A 151 7.70 5.58 -8.23
CA ARG A 151 7.89 4.13 -8.08
C ARG A 151 7.45 3.70 -6.69
N LEU A 152 6.66 2.65 -6.61
CA LEU A 152 6.19 2.03 -5.37
C LEU A 152 6.02 0.52 -5.57
N VAL A 153 5.86 -0.24 -4.49
CA VAL A 153 5.57 -1.67 -4.57
C VAL A 153 4.30 -2.00 -3.81
N GLU A 154 3.49 -2.90 -4.36
CA GLU A 154 2.26 -3.38 -3.73
C GLU A 154 2.50 -4.73 -3.06
N ARG A 155 1.73 -5.03 -2.02
CA ARG A 155 1.87 -6.27 -1.23
C ARG A 155 1.72 -7.55 -2.06
N ASP A 156 0.95 -7.50 -3.15
CA ASP A 156 0.70 -8.66 -4.00
C ASP A 156 1.86 -8.98 -4.95
N ASP A 157 2.79 -8.03 -5.15
CA ASP A 157 3.95 -8.21 -6.03
C ASP A 157 5.14 -8.86 -5.32
N VAL A 158 5.11 -8.92 -3.99
CA VAL A 158 6.27 -9.30 -3.19
C VAL A 158 5.97 -10.50 -2.30
N ASN A 159 7.02 -11.28 -2.05
CA ASN A 159 6.96 -12.39 -1.12
C ASN A 159 8.18 -12.37 -0.21
N ILE A 160 7.95 -12.20 1.09
CA ILE A 160 9.01 -12.11 2.11
C ILE A 160 9.93 -13.34 2.08
N ARG A 161 9.38 -14.55 1.92
CA ARG A 161 10.17 -15.78 1.91
C ARG A 161 11.06 -15.87 0.68
N GLU A 162 10.55 -15.44 -0.47
CA GLU A 162 11.32 -15.38 -1.70
C GLU A 162 12.44 -14.33 -1.59
N ALA A 163 12.10 -13.13 -1.10
CA ALA A 163 13.02 -12.02 -0.96
C ALA A 163 14.20 -12.33 -0.03
N LEU A 164 13.94 -13.01 1.09
CA LEU A 164 14.97 -13.34 2.09
C LEU A 164 15.70 -14.66 1.84
N ARG A 165 15.35 -15.40 0.77
CA ARG A 165 16.00 -16.66 0.47
C ARG A 165 17.47 -16.41 0.11
N GLY A 166 18.38 -17.04 0.85
CA GLY A 166 19.82 -16.93 0.62
C GLY A 166 20.46 -15.66 1.18
N THR A 167 19.70 -14.73 1.76
CA THR A 167 20.24 -13.50 2.37
C THR A 167 20.79 -13.74 3.78
N GLY A 168 20.45 -14.87 4.42
CA GLY A 168 20.83 -15.18 5.79
C GLY A 168 20.11 -14.35 6.86
N ILE A 169 19.27 -13.38 6.48
CA ILE A 169 18.46 -12.56 7.40
C ILE A 169 17.33 -13.42 7.97
N LYS A 170 17.17 -13.37 9.31
CA LYS A 170 16.08 -14.05 10.02
C LYS A 170 15.18 -13.01 10.67
N LEU A 171 13.91 -13.00 10.25
CA LEU A 171 12.92 -12.12 10.86
C LEU A 171 12.60 -12.57 12.29
N ALA A 172 12.48 -11.59 13.19
CA ALA A 172 11.95 -11.82 14.52
C ALA A 172 10.51 -12.33 14.41
N LYS A 173 10.19 -13.38 15.16
CA LYS A 173 8.82 -13.90 15.20
C LYS A 173 7.96 -12.94 16.02
N LEU A 174 6.97 -12.32 15.39
CA LEU A 174 5.93 -11.54 16.07
C LEU A 174 5.33 -12.36 17.21
N LYS A 175 5.45 -11.84 18.43
CA LYS A 175 4.81 -12.46 19.61
C LYS A 175 3.33 -12.17 19.51
N LYS A 176 2.51 -13.20 19.30
CA LYS A 176 1.06 -13.03 19.37
C LYS A 176 0.69 -12.49 20.77
N PRO A 177 -0.12 -11.43 20.86
CA PRO A 177 -0.59 -10.95 22.15
C PRO A 177 -1.29 -12.12 22.86
N LYS A 178 -0.90 -12.38 24.11
CA LYS A 178 -1.58 -13.39 24.92
C LYS A 178 -2.98 -12.86 25.22
N MET A 179 -4.02 -13.60 24.84
CA MET A 179 -5.37 -13.27 25.25
C MET A 179 -5.42 -13.28 26.78
N MET A 180 -5.92 -12.19 27.37
CA MET A 180 -6.16 -12.12 28.79
C MET A 180 -7.30 -13.10 29.13
N MET A 181 -7.03 -13.99 30.08
CA MET A 181 -7.98 -14.98 30.57
C MET A 181 -8.29 -14.67 32.02
N PHE A 182 -9.57 -14.76 32.37
CA PHE A 182 -10.09 -14.56 33.72
C PHE A 182 -10.65 -15.86 34.24
N ASN A 183 -10.81 -15.97 35.56
CA ASN A 183 -11.52 -17.09 36.15
C ASN A 183 -12.98 -16.70 36.34
N CYS A 184 -13.89 -17.64 36.12
CA CYS A 184 -15.29 -17.47 36.48
C CYS A 184 -15.45 -17.46 38.00
N ASP A 185 -16.20 -16.51 38.53
CA ASP A 185 -16.37 -16.34 39.98
C ASP A 185 -17.13 -17.52 40.64
N GLY A 186 -18.00 -18.20 39.87
CA GLY A 186 -18.77 -19.33 40.39
C GLY A 186 -18.03 -20.67 40.35
N CYS A 187 -17.38 -21.00 39.23
CA CYS A 187 -16.79 -22.33 39.01
C CYS A 187 -15.27 -22.34 38.77
N GLY A 188 -14.62 -21.18 38.78
CA GLY A 188 -13.17 -21.04 38.58
C GLY A 188 -12.66 -21.37 37.17
N ARG A 189 -13.52 -21.77 36.23
CA ARG A 189 -13.11 -22.02 34.85
C ARG A 189 -12.64 -20.75 34.18
N PHE A 190 -11.67 -20.91 33.28
CA PHE A 190 -11.22 -19.78 32.50
C PHE A 190 -12.28 -19.30 31.51
N ILE A 191 -12.46 -17.98 31.46
CA ILE A 191 -13.30 -17.24 30.52
C ILE A 191 -12.46 -16.13 29.86
N SER A 192 -12.77 -15.79 28.61
CA SER A 192 -12.13 -14.66 27.93
C SER A 192 -12.73 -13.33 28.39
N ASP A 193 -12.02 -12.23 28.13
CA ASP A 193 -12.54 -10.88 28.39
C ASP A 193 -13.88 -10.63 27.68
N ALA A 194 -14.00 -11.05 26.41
CA ALA A 194 -15.27 -10.95 25.68
C ALA A 194 -16.40 -11.75 26.34
N GLN A 195 -16.12 -12.97 26.82
CA GLN A 195 -17.11 -13.80 27.51
C GLN A 195 -17.58 -13.15 28.82
N ARG A 196 -16.69 -12.45 29.52
CA ARG A 196 -17.02 -11.68 30.72
C ARG A 196 -18.13 -10.66 30.49
N TYR A 197 -18.18 -10.02 29.33
CA TYR A 197 -19.17 -8.98 28.99
C TYR A 197 -20.39 -9.48 28.22
N GLN A 198 -20.28 -10.61 27.50
CA GLN A 198 -21.31 -11.06 26.56
C GLN A 198 -22.40 -11.94 27.19
N GLY A 199 -22.19 -12.47 28.40
CA GLY A 199 -23.22 -13.21 29.11
C GLY A 199 -22.67 -14.10 30.22
N ASP A 200 -23.57 -14.84 30.85
CA ASP A 200 -23.25 -15.70 31.97
C ASP A 200 -22.30 -16.83 31.58
N CYS A 201 -21.58 -17.35 32.58
CA CYS A 201 -20.69 -18.48 32.41
C CYS A 201 -21.44 -19.67 31.81
N ARG A 202 -21.02 -20.11 30.63
CA ARG A 202 -21.63 -21.27 29.94
C ARG A 202 -21.56 -22.58 30.72
N ASN A 203 -20.76 -22.65 31.78
CA ASN A 203 -20.65 -23.83 32.63
C ASN A 203 -21.57 -23.79 33.85
N CYS A 204 -21.60 -22.68 34.59
CA CYS A 204 -22.32 -22.60 35.87
C CYS A 204 -23.39 -21.53 35.93
N GLY A 205 -23.58 -20.75 34.87
CA GLY A 205 -24.56 -19.66 34.82
C GLY A 205 -24.20 -18.44 35.67
N SER A 206 -23.00 -18.37 36.28
CA SER A 206 -22.58 -17.17 37.01
C SER A 206 -22.37 -16.00 36.05
N ASP A 207 -22.93 -14.85 36.38
CA ASP A 207 -22.56 -13.56 35.79
C ASP A 207 -21.14 -13.19 36.24
N ASN A 208 -20.28 -12.81 35.30
CA ASN A 208 -18.89 -12.41 35.58
C ASN A 208 -18.62 -10.96 35.16
N ARG A 209 -19.65 -10.20 34.79
CA ARG A 209 -19.52 -8.79 34.41
C ARG A 209 -18.93 -7.98 35.59
N PRO A 210 -17.99 -7.06 35.34
CA PRO A 210 -17.45 -6.17 36.37
C PRO A 210 -18.52 -5.26 36.99
#